data_AF-A0A0F3M5D4-F1
#
_entry.id   AF-A0A0F3M5D4-F1
#
_cell.length_a   1.000
_cell.length_b   1.000
_cell.length_c   1.000
_cell.angle_alpha   90.00
_cell.angle_beta   90.00
_cell.angle_gamma   90.00
#
_symmetry.space_group_name_H-M   'P 1'
#
loop_
_entity.id
_entity.type
_entity.pdbx_description
1 polymer ?
#
loop_
_entity_poly.entity_id
_entity_poly.type
_entity_poly.pdbx_seq_one_letter_code
_entity_poly.pdbx_strand_id
1 'polypeptide(L)' 'MRDGVNMNNVERKKILVMPSEIMNLPDLTCYVKLAGNFPITKLTMQLQNLNTAFVWI' A
#
# COMPACT_ATOMS: atom_id res chain seq x y z
N MET A 1 31.28 13.95 -35.25
CA MET A 1 31.07 12.81 -34.33
C MET A 1 29.92 13.21 -33.41
N ARG A 2 28.75 12.56 -33.50
CA ARG A 2 27.63 12.81 -32.58
C ARG A 2 27.76 11.84 -31.42
N ASP A 3 28.38 12.28 -30.35
CA ASP A 3 28.36 11.53 -29.09
C ASP A 3 27.09 11.92 -28.32
N GLY A 4 25.99 11.27 -28.73
CA GLY A 4 24.67 11.44 -28.14
C GLY A 4 24.46 10.45 -27.00
N VAL A 5 25.32 10.46 -25.98
CA VAL A 5 25.05 9.71 -24.75
C VAL A 5 24.36 10.61 -23.74
N ASN A 6 23.07 10.87 -23.99
CA ASN A 6 22.21 11.42 -22.94
C ASN A 6 21.98 10.28 -21.94
N MET A 7 22.89 10.15 -20.97
CA MET A 7 22.73 9.32 -19.78
C MET A 7 21.67 9.99 -18.88
N ASN A 8 20.45 10.13 -19.41
CA ASN A 8 19.30 10.45 -18.61
C ASN A 8 18.93 9.14 -17.92
N ASN A 9 19.73 8.75 -16.94
CA ASN A 9 19.34 7.78 -15.94
C ASN A 9 18.23 8.45 -15.12
N VAL A 10 17.07 8.62 -15.74
CA VAL A 10 15.85 9.04 -15.08
C VAL A 10 15.52 7.86 -14.20
N GLU A 11 16.01 7.89 -12.97
CA GLU A 11 15.49 7.11 -11.87
C GLU A 11 14.04 7.52 -11.70
N ARG A 12 13.16 6.98 -12.56
CA ARG A 12 11.73 7.14 -12.47
C ARG A 12 11.37 6.41 -11.18
N LYS A 13 11.25 7.18 -10.09
CA LYS A 13 10.58 6.74 -8.87
C LYS A 13 9.19 6.27 -9.29
N LYS A 14 9.05 4.96 -9.50
CA LYS A 14 7.76 4.36 -9.80
C LYS A 14 6.90 4.57 -8.58
N ILE A 15 5.78 5.26 -8.79
CA ILE A 15 4.76 5.41 -7.77
C ILE A 15 4.24 4.00 -7.49
N LEU A 16 4.36 3.53 -6.24
CA LEU A 16 4.00 2.16 -5.86
C LEU A 16 2.48 1.93 -5.84
N VAL A 17 1.70 2.99 -5.60
CA VAL A 17 0.23 2.97 -5.61
C VAL A 17 -0.25 4.30 -6.18
N MET A 18 -1.07 4.26 -7.22
CA MET A 18 -1.62 5.47 -7.82
C MET A 18 -2.66 6.14 -6.90
N PRO A 19 -2.76 7.48 -6.88
CA PRO A 19 -3.79 8.17 -6.10
C PRO A 19 -5.22 7.72 -6.44
N SER A 20 -5.47 7.38 -7.70
CA SER A 20 -6.74 6.82 -8.18
C SER A 20 -7.03 5.42 -7.62
N GLU A 21 -6.01 4.60 -7.40
CA GLU A 21 -6.17 3.30 -6.72
C GLU A 21 -6.53 3.49 -5.24
N ILE A 22 -6.05 4.57 -4.62
CA ILE A 22 -6.40 4.92 -3.24
C ILE A 22 -7.85 5.41 -3.16
N MET A 23 -8.27 6.26 -4.10
CA MET A 23 -9.64 6.79 -4.15
C MET A 23 -10.69 5.70 -4.43
N ASN A 24 -10.33 4.70 -5.24
CA ASN A 24 -11.21 3.59 -5.63
C ASN A 24 -10.97 2.32 -4.78
N LEU A 25 -10.36 2.44 -3.60
CA LEU A 25 -10.21 1.31 -2.69
C LEU A 25 -11.60 0.81 -2.26
N PRO A 26 -11.90 -0.49 -2.41
CA PRO A 26 -13.14 -1.05 -1.89
C PRO A 26 -13.17 -1.00 -0.37
N ASP A 27 -14.38 -0.95 0.19
CA ASP A 27 -14.59 -0.93 1.64
C ASP A 27 -13.81 -2.07 2.32
N LEU A 28 -13.32 -1.79 3.54
CA LEU A 28 -12.51 -2.71 4.33
C LEU A 28 -11.16 -3.12 3.71
N THR A 29 -10.66 -2.41 2.70
CA THR A 29 -9.35 -2.69 2.10
C THR A 29 -8.39 -1.53 2.38
N CYS A 30 -7.15 -1.83 2.77
CA CYS A 30 -6.15 -0.81 3.09
C CYS A 30 -4.75 -1.19 2.63
N TYR A 31 -3.91 -0.18 2.41
CA TYR A 31 -2.47 -0.36 2.20
C TYR A 31 -1.74 -0.06 3.50
N VAL A 32 -0.90 -0.99 3.96
CA VAL A 32 -0.15 -0.84 5.20
C VAL A 32 1.34 -0.83 4.89
N LYS A 33 2.02 0.19 5.43
CA LYS A 33 3.47 0.25 5.50
C LYS A 33 3.90 0.09 6.95
N LEU A 34 4.51 -1.04 7.25
CA LEU A 34 5.09 -1.27 8.57
C LEU A 34 6.38 -0.45 8.72
N ALA A 35 6.66 -0.01 9.96
CA ALA A 35 7.91 0.67 10.27
C ALA A 35 9.11 -0.27 10.03
N GLY A 36 10.18 0.25 9.44
CA GLY A 36 11.37 -0.53 9.10
C GLY A 36 11.46 -0.87 7.60
N ASN A 37 12.26 -1.89 7.28
CA ASN A 37 12.56 -2.30 5.90
C ASN A 37 11.57 -3.34 5.36
N PHE A 38 10.28 -3.14 5.64
CA PHE A 38 9.22 -4.03 5.18
C PHE A 38 8.55 -3.46 3.92
N PRO A 39 8.17 -4.32 2.96
CA PRO A 39 7.44 -3.88 1.77
C PRO A 39 6.04 -3.39 2.15
N ILE A 40 5.50 -2.47 1.34
CA ILE A 40 4.09 -2.04 1.45
C ILE A 40 3.22 -3.20 1.00
N THR A 41 2.17 -3.50 1.75
CA THR A 41 1.25 -4.61 1.43
C THR A 41 -0.19 -4.11 1.39
N LYS A 42 -1.03 -4.80 0.60
CA LYS A 42 -2.48 -4.59 0.56
C LYS A 42 -3.14 -5.61 1.48
N LEU A 43 -3.96 -5.15 2.41
CA LEU A 43 -4.68 -5.97 3.37
C LEU A 43 -6.18 -5.80 3.17
N THR A 44 -6.92 -6.90 3.29
CA THR A 44 -8.37 -6.91 3.37
C THR A 44 -8.75 -7.18 4.82
N MET A 45 -9.42 -6.23 5.46
CA MET A 45 -9.90 -6.32 6.83
C MET A 45 -11.27 -7.00 6.88
N GLN A 46 -11.53 -7.72 7.95
CA GLN A 46 -12.85 -8.28 8.26
C GLN A 46 -13.42 -7.56 9.47
N LEU A 47 -14.71 -7.21 9.44
CA LEU A 47 -15.38 -6.58 10.57
C LEU A 47 -15.49 -7.61 11.71
N GLN A 48 -14.72 -7.42 12.77
CA GLN A 48 -14.85 -8.23 13.98
C GLN A 48 -15.99 -7.68 14.84
N ASN A 49 -17.09 -8.41 14.92
CA ASN A 49 -18.16 -8.12 15.88
C ASN A 49 -17.70 -8.57 17.27
N LEU A 50 -17.49 -7.61 18.17
CA LEU A 50 -17.28 -7.89 19.58
C LEU A 50 -18.61 -8.34 20.19
N ASN A 51 -18.90 -9.63 20.14
CA ASN A 51 -20.01 -10.20 20.89
C ASN A 51 -19.56 -10.33 22.35
N THR A 52 -19.78 -9.28 23.14
CA THR A 52 -19.53 -9.22 24.59
C THR A 52 -20.49 -10.12 25.37
N ALA A 53 -20.61 -11.39 24.99
CA ALA A 53 -21.05 -12.45 25.89
C ALA A 53 -19.86 -12.86 26.76
N PHE A 54 -19.40 -11.93 27.61
CA PHE A 54 -18.48 -12.24 28.69
C PHE A 54 -19.29 -13.03 29.73
N VAL A 55 -19.41 -14.34 29.52
CA VAL A 55 -19.90 -15.28 30.52
C VAL A 55 -18.83 -15.33 31.61
N TRP A 56 -19.08 -14.61 32.71
CA TRP A 56 -18.35 -14.82 33.95
C TRP A 56 -18.71 -16.22 34.46
N ILE A 57 -17.74 -17.14 34.42
CA ILE A 57 -17.74 -18.35 35.25
C ILE A 57 -16.61 -18.25 36.27
#